data_AF-A0A1W9V6F2-F1
#
_entry.id   AF-A0A1W9V6F2-F1
#
_cell.length_a   1.000
_cell.length_b   1.000
_cell.length_c   1.000
_cell.angle_alpha   90.00
_cell.angle_beta   90.00
_cell.angle_gamma   90.00
#
_symmetry.space_group_name_H-M   'P 1'
#
loop_
_entity.id
_entity.type
_entity.pdbx_description
1 polymer ?
#
loop_
_entity_poly.entity_id
_entity_poly.type
_entity_poly.pdbx_seq_one_letter_code
_entity_poly.pdbx_strand_id
1 'polypeptide(L)'
;MSTPDETFHKRVKDALKDEQLQNALDIGTGNLVSKRAKAFAAFAGIEDIRDRARLIRAHTLSQLDGYLAQFADSVEAAGGHVFWAKDAAEANDYALKLAQSKNVKRVVKSKSMVTEEIKLNHTLQEEGIQVVESDLGEFIIQLGDEAPSHIIAPAMHKTRYEVGEIFAEKLEIPYTDDPIELNNIARAHLRQIFLGADMGISGANFGVAEDGSICLVTNEGNGRLTTTTPRIHMALMGMERIVPTIDDLSVMLQLLGRSATGQKLSVYTNIVTGPRRADEEDGPEELHVVILDNGRSDLLGSNLSEMLYCIRCGACLNHCPVYQRIGGHAYGSVYTGPMGSVLTPGLQGLDEWSELPHACSLCGKCQEVCPVRI
;
A
#
# COMPACT_ATOMS: atom_id res chain seq x y z
N MET A 1 -10.98 -8.11 7.30
CA MET A 1 -10.66 -9.20 6.34
C MET A 1 -11.44 -10.44 6.74
N SER A 2 -11.81 -11.33 5.81
CA SER A 2 -12.37 -12.64 6.15
C SER A 2 -11.25 -13.68 6.12
N THR A 3 -11.25 -14.58 7.09
CA THR A 3 -10.39 -15.77 7.12
C THR A 3 -10.58 -16.54 5.82
N PRO A 4 -9.51 -16.98 5.13
CA PRO A 4 -9.68 -17.77 3.91
C PRO A 4 -10.41 -19.08 4.19
N ASP A 5 -11.22 -19.56 3.25
CA ASP A 5 -12.00 -20.81 3.38
C ASP A 5 -11.13 -22.06 3.56
N GLU A 6 -9.85 -21.97 3.19
CA GLU A 6 -8.88 -23.04 3.35
C GLU A 6 -8.03 -22.87 4.61
N THR A 7 -7.46 -23.96 5.14
CA THR A 7 -6.52 -23.87 6.28
C THR A 7 -5.16 -23.34 5.84
N PHE A 8 -4.43 -22.69 6.76
CA PHE A 8 -3.06 -22.22 6.53
C PHE A 8 -2.15 -23.34 5.97
N HIS A 9 -2.19 -24.53 6.59
CA HIS A 9 -1.36 -25.66 6.16
C HIS A 9 -1.70 -26.18 4.77
N LYS A 10 -2.96 -26.08 4.32
CA LYS A 10 -3.34 -26.44 2.96
C LYS A 10 -2.73 -25.46 1.96
N ARG A 11 -2.94 -24.15 2.17
CA ARG A 11 -2.37 -23.10 1.31
C ARG A 11 -0.84 -23.21 1.20
N VAL A 12 -0.15 -23.49 2.32
CA VAL A 12 1.30 -23.72 2.32
C VAL A 12 1.68 -24.93 1.46
N LYS A 13 0.97 -26.06 1.59
CA LYS A 13 1.27 -27.27 0.79
C LYS A 13 1.06 -27.04 -0.70
N ASP A 14 0.05 -26.27 -1.06
CA ASP A 14 -0.27 -26.00 -2.46
C ASP A 14 0.75 -25.02 -3.06
N ALA A 15 1.09 -23.94 -2.34
CA ALA A 15 2.15 -23.00 -2.73
C ALA A 15 3.52 -23.67 -2.93
N LEU A 16 3.88 -24.65 -2.08
CA LEU A 16 5.15 -25.37 -2.18
C LEU A 16 5.23 -26.31 -3.40
N LYS A 17 4.09 -26.70 -3.98
CA LYS A 17 4.03 -27.55 -5.18
C LYS A 17 3.93 -26.76 -6.47
N ASP A 18 3.64 -25.47 -6.39
CA ASP A 18 3.49 -24.60 -7.53
C ASP A 18 4.86 -24.14 -8.06
N GLU A 19 5.35 -24.83 -9.10
CA GLU A 19 6.62 -24.52 -9.75
C GLU A 19 6.65 -23.12 -10.38
N GLN A 20 5.52 -22.62 -10.86
CA GLN A 20 5.43 -21.29 -11.47
C GLN A 20 5.60 -20.22 -10.38
N LEU A 21 4.91 -20.38 -9.25
CA LEU A 21 5.09 -19.54 -8.08
C LEU A 21 6.53 -19.55 -7.58
N GLN A 22 7.17 -20.73 -7.48
CA GLN A 22 8.58 -20.81 -7.04
C GLN A 22 9.50 -20.00 -7.96
N ASN A 23 9.36 -20.15 -9.28
CA ASN A 23 10.15 -19.40 -10.26
C ASN A 23 9.91 -17.88 -10.14
N ALA A 24 8.64 -17.47 -9.99
CA ALA A 24 8.27 -16.08 -9.87
C ALA A 24 8.85 -15.44 -8.59
N LEU A 25 8.79 -16.15 -7.45
CA LEU A 25 9.35 -15.69 -6.18
C LEU A 25 10.87 -15.62 -6.18
N ASP A 26 11.56 -16.63 -6.73
CA ASP A 26 13.02 -16.66 -6.81
C ASP A 26 13.56 -15.48 -7.63
N ILE A 27 12.96 -15.23 -8.81
CA ILE A 27 13.33 -14.11 -9.67
C ILE A 27 12.94 -12.77 -9.02
N GLY A 28 11.70 -12.65 -8.56
CA GLY A 28 11.15 -11.41 -8.01
C GLY A 28 11.90 -10.93 -6.78
N THR A 29 12.00 -11.79 -5.76
CA THR A 29 12.66 -11.45 -4.50
C THR A 29 14.18 -11.30 -4.68
N GLY A 30 14.82 -12.20 -5.44
CA GLY A 30 16.27 -12.15 -5.70
C GLY A 30 16.71 -10.85 -6.37
N ASN A 31 15.94 -10.38 -7.35
CA ASN A 31 16.18 -9.10 -8.01
C ASN A 31 16.08 -7.92 -7.04
N LEU A 32 15.07 -7.89 -6.17
CA LEU A 32 14.87 -6.81 -5.20
C LEU A 32 15.96 -6.81 -4.12
N VAL A 33 16.37 -7.99 -3.63
CA VAL A 33 17.49 -8.17 -2.69
C VAL A 33 18.79 -7.60 -3.29
N SER A 34 19.11 -7.99 -4.53
CA SER A 34 20.33 -7.53 -5.22
C SER A 34 20.35 -6.01 -5.46
N LYS A 35 19.23 -5.44 -5.93
CA LYS A 35 19.09 -3.99 -6.14
C LYS A 35 19.23 -3.21 -4.83
N ARG A 36 18.57 -3.67 -3.75
CA ARG A 36 18.69 -3.06 -2.42
C ARG A 36 20.13 -3.08 -1.94
N ALA A 37 20.84 -4.22 -2.03
CA ALA A 37 22.21 -4.35 -1.57
C ALA A 37 23.14 -3.31 -2.25
N LYS A 38 23.02 -3.15 -3.58
CA LYS A 38 23.76 -2.13 -4.33
C LYS A 38 23.41 -0.71 -3.89
N ALA A 39 22.12 -0.41 -3.70
CA ALA A 39 21.65 0.92 -3.30
C ALA A 39 22.12 1.31 -1.89
N PHE A 40 22.13 0.35 -0.96
CA PHE A 40 22.60 0.54 0.41
C PHE A 40 24.12 0.73 0.45
N ALA A 41 24.88 -0.09 -0.28
CA ALA A 41 26.34 0.04 -0.37
C ALA A 41 26.78 1.39 -0.98
N ALA A 42 25.96 1.97 -1.87
CA ALA A 42 26.24 3.25 -2.51
C ALA A 42 25.90 4.48 -1.65
N PHE A 43 25.30 4.32 -0.46
CA PHE A 43 24.89 5.44 0.39
C PHE A 43 25.73 5.49 1.67
N ALA A 44 26.73 6.36 1.68
CA ALA A 44 27.51 6.67 2.87
C ALA A 44 26.62 7.21 4.01
N GLY A 45 26.78 6.68 5.22
CA GLY A 45 25.99 7.08 6.40
C GLY A 45 24.59 6.47 6.46
N ILE A 46 24.27 5.45 5.65
CA ILE A 46 22.92 4.85 5.66
C ILE A 46 22.50 4.29 7.01
N GLU A 47 23.44 3.79 7.82
CA GLU A 47 23.12 3.31 9.18
C GLU A 47 22.64 4.46 10.07
N ASP A 48 23.26 5.64 10.01
CA ASP A 48 22.81 6.83 10.76
C ASP A 48 21.42 7.28 10.31
N ILE A 49 21.11 7.17 9.01
CA ILE A 49 19.78 7.46 8.47
C ILE A 49 18.75 6.45 8.99
N ARG A 50 19.09 5.16 9.11
CA ARG A 50 18.21 4.13 9.71
C ARG A 50 17.93 4.44 11.18
N ASP A 51 18.94 4.84 11.93
CA ASP A 51 18.81 5.25 13.33
C ASP A 51 17.93 6.48 13.47
N ARG A 52 18.15 7.52 12.65
CA ARG A 52 17.31 8.71 12.62
C ARG A 52 15.85 8.38 12.27
N ALA A 53 15.63 7.50 11.28
CA ALA A 53 14.29 7.09 10.90
C ALA A 53 13.58 6.34 12.04
N ARG A 54 14.27 5.43 12.75
CA ARG A 54 13.72 4.77 13.95
C ARG A 54 13.33 5.80 15.00
N LEU A 55 14.21 6.76 15.31
CA LEU A 55 13.95 7.80 16.31
C LEU A 55 12.74 8.66 15.94
N ILE A 56 12.61 9.07 14.66
CA ILE A 56 11.44 9.81 14.18
C ILE A 56 10.17 8.99 14.39
N ARG A 57 10.14 7.71 13.98
CA ARG A 57 8.95 6.86 14.14
C ARG A 57 8.60 6.65 15.62
N ALA A 58 9.59 6.39 16.46
CA ALA A 58 9.39 6.20 17.89
C ALA A 58 8.84 7.46 18.57
N HIS A 59 9.46 8.61 18.31
CA HIS A 59 9.00 9.92 18.80
C HIS A 59 7.57 10.22 18.36
N THR A 60 7.30 10.10 17.05
CA THR A 60 5.99 10.41 16.47
C THR A 60 4.90 9.53 17.08
N LEU A 61 5.12 8.22 17.21
CA LEU A 61 4.11 7.33 17.79
C LEU A 61 3.93 7.51 19.31
N SER A 62 4.95 8.01 20.02
CA SER A 62 4.83 8.34 21.45
C SER A 62 4.01 9.61 21.72
N GLN A 63 3.78 10.44 20.69
CA GLN A 63 3.02 11.69 20.73
C GLN A 63 1.95 11.70 19.63
N LEU A 64 1.41 10.52 19.31
CA LEU A 64 0.63 10.31 18.10
C LEU A 64 -0.65 11.15 18.09
N ASP A 65 -1.33 11.25 19.24
CA ASP A 65 -2.51 12.07 19.45
C ASP A 65 -2.28 13.54 19.09
N GLY A 66 -1.16 14.12 19.56
CA GLY A 66 -0.79 15.49 19.25
C GLY A 66 -0.50 15.71 17.76
N TYR A 67 0.24 14.80 17.13
CA TYR A 67 0.53 14.90 15.70
C TYR A 67 -0.68 14.63 14.81
N LEU A 68 -1.60 13.77 15.24
CA LEU A 68 -2.88 13.52 14.58
C LEU A 68 -3.77 14.76 14.61
N ALA A 69 -3.87 15.42 15.76
CA ALA A 69 -4.61 16.68 15.89
C ALA A 69 -3.99 17.77 15.01
N GLN A 70 -2.67 17.95 15.08
CA GLN A 70 -1.95 18.92 14.24
C GLN A 70 -2.16 18.65 12.75
N PHE A 71 -2.05 17.39 12.32
CA PHE A 71 -2.27 17.00 10.93
C PHE A 71 -3.69 17.34 10.48
N ALA A 72 -4.70 17.03 11.30
CA ALA A 72 -6.08 17.31 10.95
C ALA A 72 -6.37 18.81 10.83
N ASP A 73 -5.89 19.61 11.80
CA ASP A 73 -6.01 21.07 11.76
C ASP A 73 -5.34 21.64 10.49
N SER A 74 -4.16 21.12 10.13
CA SER A 74 -3.44 21.54 8.91
C SER A 74 -4.16 21.15 7.62
N VAL A 75 -4.75 19.94 7.54
CA VAL A 75 -5.56 19.51 6.39
C VAL A 75 -6.78 20.41 6.24
N GLU A 76 -7.50 20.70 7.32
CA GLU A 76 -8.67 21.57 7.31
C GLU A 76 -8.29 23.02 6.95
N ALA A 77 -7.18 23.53 7.48
CA ALA A 77 -6.65 24.85 7.12
C ALA A 77 -6.26 24.95 5.63
N ALA A 78 -5.81 23.85 5.03
CA ALA A 78 -5.54 23.74 3.60
C ALA A 78 -6.81 23.57 2.74
N GLY A 79 -8.01 23.52 3.34
CA GLY A 79 -9.29 23.38 2.66
C GLY A 79 -9.73 21.93 2.42
N GLY A 80 -9.06 20.96 3.03
CA GLY A 80 -9.49 19.56 3.03
C GLY A 80 -10.51 19.25 4.13
N HIS A 81 -11.04 18.03 4.11
CA HIS A 81 -11.95 17.50 5.11
C HIS A 81 -11.32 16.28 5.79
N VAL A 82 -11.40 16.20 7.11
CA VAL A 82 -10.89 15.05 7.87
C VAL A 82 -12.05 14.21 8.41
N PHE A 83 -11.94 12.90 8.28
CA PHE A 83 -12.85 11.95 8.91
C PHE A 83 -12.06 10.92 9.72
N TRP A 84 -12.42 10.76 10.99
CA TRP A 84 -11.83 9.78 11.89
C TRP A 84 -12.70 8.52 11.85
N ALA A 85 -12.13 7.42 11.36
CA ALA A 85 -12.79 6.11 11.32
C ALA A 85 -12.22 5.22 12.42
N LYS A 86 -13.08 4.80 13.34
CA LYS A 86 -12.70 3.83 14.38
C LYS A 86 -12.36 2.47 13.79
N ASP A 87 -13.09 2.04 12.76
CA ASP A 87 -12.97 0.71 12.17
C ASP A 87 -13.30 0.71 10.67
N ALA A 88 -13.20 -0.48 10.07
CA ALA A 88 -13.52 -0.70 8.67
C ALA A 88 -14.94 -0.28 8.29
N ALA A 89 -15.92 -0.46 9.17
CA ALA A 89 -17.32 -0.16 8.88
C ALA A 89 -17.54 1.35 8.76
N GLU A 90 -17.00 2.14 9.69
CA GLU A 90 -17.09 3.61 9.63
C GLU A 90 -16.36 4.19 8.40
N ALA A 91 -15.18 3.68 8.06
CA ALA A 91 -14.45 4.13 6.87
C ALA A 91 -15.21 3.84 5.56
N ASN A 92 -15.76 2.62 5.45
CA ASN A 92 -16.55 2.23 4.28
C ASN A 92 -17.86 3.02 4.17
N ASP A 93 -18.56 3.23 5.30
CA ASP A 93 -19.79 4.04 5.34
C ASP A 93 -19.53 5.49 4.91
N TYR A 94 -18.42 6.09 5.38
CA TYR A 94 -18.02 7.42 4.95
C TYR A 94 -17.75 7.49 3.45
N ALA A 95 -16.93 6.57 2.93
CA ALA A 95 -16.59 6.53 1.51
C ALA A 95 -17.84 6.36 0.63
N LEU A 96 -18.76 5.49 1.04
CA LEU A 96 -20.01 5.26 0.35
C LEU A 96 -20.92 6.50 0.36
N LYS A 97 -21.12 7.13 1.53
CA LYS A 97 -21.92 8.36 1.66
C LYS A 97 -21.33 9.50 0.84
N LEU A 98 -20.01 9.65 0.85
CA LEU A 98 -19.32 10.63 0.01
C LEU A 98 -19.62 10.37 -1.46
N ALA A 99 -19.39 9.15 -1.94
CA ALA A 99 -19.66 8.76 -3.33
C ALA A 99 -21.13 8.99 -3.74
N GLN A 100 -22.08 8.58 -2.90
CA GLN A 100 -23.52 8.75 -3.13
C GLN A 100 -23.93 10.23 -3.15
N SER A 101 -23.50 11.02 -2.17
CA SER A 101 -23.83 12.45 -2.08
C SER A 101 -23.36 13.25 -3.29
N LYS A 102 -22.28 12.78 -3.93
CA LYS A 102 -21.69 13.40 -5.11
C LYS A 102 -22.11 12.71 -6.41
N ASN A 103 -22.97 11.69 -6.37
CA ASN A 103 -23.39 10.90 -7.52
C ASN A 103 -22.22 10.31 -8.33
N VAL A 104 -21.18 9.84 -7.64
CA VAL A 104 -20.03 9.15 -8.24
C VAL A 104 -20.51 7.87 -8.92
N LYS A 105 -20.07 7.66 -10.17
CA LYS A 105 -20.29 6.42 -10.92
C LYS A 105 -19.01 5.64 -11.11
N ARG A 106 -17.88 6.34 -11.24
CA ARG A 106 -16.58 5.73 -11.43
C ARG A 106 -15.54 6.27 -10.46
N VAL A 107 -14.90 5.33 -9.78
CA VAL A 107 -13.74 5.54 -8.94
C VAL A 107 -12.50 5.00 -9.65
N VAL A 108 -11.44 5.80 -9.68
CA VAL A 108 -10.10 5.30 -9.96
C VAL A 108 -9.32 5.27 -8.66
N LYS A 109 -8.64 4.15 -8.38
CA LYS A 109 -7.98 3.94 -7.10
C LYS A 109 -6.51 3.63 -7.31
N SER A 110 -5.64 4.25 -6.51
CA SER A 110 -4.23 3.86 -6.42
C SER A 110 -4.08 2.75 -5.38
N LYS A 111 -3.11 1.86 -5.61
CA LYS A 111 -2.74 0.81 -4.66
C LYS A 111 -2.68 1.32 -3.21
N SER A 112 -3.41 0.64 -2.33
CA SER A 112 -3.39 0.93 -0.91
C SER A 112 -3.70 -0.31 -0.07
N MET A 113 -2.80 -0.67 0.85
CA MET A 113 -3.00 -1.81 1.73
C MET A 113 -4.18 -1.60 2.69
N VAL A 114 -4.43 -0.36 3.10
CA VAL A 114 -5.49 -0.05 4.07
C VAL A 114 -6.89 -0.10 3.43
N THR A 115 -7.00 0.20 2.14
CA THR A 115 -8.26 0.00 1.41
C THR A 115 -8.56 -1.49 1.20
N GLU A 116 -7.53 -2.32 0.99
CA GLU A 116 -7.68 -3.77 0.94
C GLU A 116 -8.05 -4.36 2.30
N GLU A 117 -7.45 -3.83 3.39
CA GLU A 117 -7.76 -4.20 4.77
C GLU A 117 -9.26 -4.11 5.11
N ILE A 118 -9.90 -3.05 4.62
CA ILE A 118 -11.32 -2.77 4.85
C ILE A 118 -12.22 -3.27 3.70
N LYS A 119 -11.67 -3.89 2.65
CA LYS A 119 -12.40 -4.35 1.45
C LYS A 119 -13.18 -3.24 0.74
N LEU A 120 -12.61 -2.04 0.67
CA LEU A 120 -13.30 -0.84 0.16
C LEU A 120 -13.87 -1.02 -1.26
N ASN A 121 -13.12 -1.70 -2.15
CA ASN A 121 -13.55 -1.92 -3.53
C ASN A 121 -14.89 -2.68 -3.57
N HIS A 122 -14.97 -3.79 -2.82
CA HIS A 122 -16.16 -4.62 -2.75
C HIS A 122 -17.37 -3.81 -2.28
N THR A 123 -17.23 -3.04 -1.19
CA THR A 123 -18.34 -2.24 -0.64
C THR A 123 -18.85 -1.19 -1.63
N LEU A 124 -17.97 -0.52 -2.37
CA LEU A 124 -18.40 0.44 -3.39
C LEU A 124 -19.03 -0.26 -4.61
N GLN A 125 -18.49 -1.42 -5.01
CA GLN A 125 -18.99 -2.19 -6.15
C GLN A 125 -20.38 -2.79 -5.90
N GLU A 126 -20.68 -3.23 -4.67
CA GLU A 126 -22.01 -3.71 -4.26
C GLU A 126 -23.10 -2.64 -4.46
N GLU A 127 -22.72 -1.37 -4.36
CA GLU A 127 -23.59 -0.21 -4.55
C GLU A 127 -23.59 0.30 -6.00
N GLY A 128 -23.03 -0.48 -6.93
CA GLY A 128 -23.01 -0.20 -8.37
C GLY A 128 -21.99 0.85 -8.81
N ILE A 129 -21.03 1.21 -7.95
CA ILE A 129 -19.93 2.12 -8.31
C ILE A 129 -18.82 1.31 -8.98
N GLN A 130 -18.42 1.73 -10.18
CA GLN A 130 -17.29 1.10 -10.86
C GLN A 130 -15.98 1.53 -10.20
N VAL A 131 -15.28 0.62 -9.52
CA VAL A 131 -13.96 0.87 -8.94
C VAL A 131 -12.88 0.21 -9.79
N VAL A 132 -11.89 0.98 -10.24
CA VAL A 132 -10.78 0.47 -11.05
C VAL A 132 -9.44 0.79 -10.41
N GLU A 133 -8.62 -0.24 -10.23
CA GLU A 133 -7.24 -0.10 -9.79
C GLU A 133 -6.36 0.50 -10.89
N SER A 134 -5.50 1.43 -10.49
CA SER A 134 -4.69 2.23 -11.41
C SER A 134 -3.22 1.83 -11.43
N ASP A 135 -2.75 1.07 -10.44
CA ASP A 135 -1.42 0.45 -10.42
C ASP A 135 -1.45 -0.77 -11.34
N LEU A 136 -0.47 -0.93 -12.23
CA LEU A 136 -0.49 -2.01 -13.20
C LEU A 136 -0.62 -3.39 -12.54
N GLY A 137 0.07 -3.61 -11.43
CA GLY A 137 0.03 -4.90 -10.75
C GLY A 137 -1.33 -5.15 -10.08
N GLU A 138 -1.90 -4.13 -9.43
CA GLU A 138 -3.26 -4.22 -8.85
C GLU A 138 -4.32 -4.40 -9.95
N PHE A 139 -4.16 -3.73 -11.10
CA PHE A 139 -5.07 -3.87 -12.23
C PHE A 139 -5.06 -5.29 -12.81
N ILE A 140 -3.88 -5.90 -12.96
CA ILE A 140 -3.74 -7.29 -13.43
C ILE A 140 -4.51 -8.24 -12.51
N ILE A 141 -4.31 -8.14 -11.20
CA ILE A 141 -4.97 -9.06 -10.25
C ILE A 141 -6.47 -8.74 -10.10
N GLN A 142 -6.88 -7.48 -10.25
CA GLN A 142 -8.29 -7.11 -10.29
C GLN A 142 -9.00 -7.75 -11.49
N LEU A 143 -8.37 -7.76 -12.67
CA LEU A 143 -8.91 -8.47 -13.84
C LEU A 143 -8.96 -9.99 -13.63
N GLY A 144 -8.00 -10.53 -12.87
CA GLY A 144 -7.91 -11.94 -12.51
C GLY A 144 -8.84 -12.39 -11.36
N ASP A 145 -9.51 -11.45 -10.67
CA ASP A 145 -10.24 -11.70 -9.41
C ASP A 145 -9.34 -12.31 -8.31
N GLU A 146 -8.12 -11.78 -8.20
CA GLU A 146 -7.08 -12.27 -7.30
C GLU A 146 -6.67 -11.22 -6.26
N ALA A 147 -6.26 -11.68 -5.08
CA ALA A 147 -5.69 -10.82 -4.04
C ALA A 147 -4.21 -10.47 -4.34
N PRO A 148 -3.67 -9.36 -3.82
CA PRO A 148 -2.25 -9.05 -3.96
C PRO A 148 -1.39 -10.05 -3.16
N SER A 149 -0.28 -10.52 -3.76
CA SER A 149 0.67 -11.38 -3.06
C SER A 149 1.81 -10.61 -2.38
N HIS A 150 2.13 -9.39 -2.85
CA HIS A 150 3.24 -8.60 -2.30
C HIS A 150 2.94 -7.10 -2.23
N ILE A 151 3.34 -6.46 -1.13
CA ILE A 151 2.94 -5.09 -0.79
C ILE A 151 3.45 -3.99 -1.77
N ILE A 152 4.58 -4.23 -2.45
CA ILE A 152 5.10 -3.31 -3.50
C ILE A 152 4.95 -3.85 -4.92
N ALA A 153 4.60 -5.11 -5.09
CA ALA A 153 4.57 -5.79 -6.38
C ALA A 153 3.42 -6.81 -6.38
N PRO A 154 2.17 -6.35 -6.36
CA PRO A 154 0.99 -7.17 -6.04
C PRO A 154 0.84 -8.41 -6.92
N ALA A 155 1.19 -8.31 -8.21
CA ALA A 155 1.21 -9.40 -9.18
C ALA A 155 2.52 -10.22 -9.19
N MET A 156 3.33 -10.22 -8.12
CA MET A 156 4.62 -10.94 -8.09
C MET A 156 4.50 -12.44 -8.35
N HIS A 157 3.34 -13.02 -8.08
CA HIS A 157 3.04 -14.43 -8.32
C HIS A 157 2.69 -14.74 -9.79
N LYS A 158 2.53 -13.72 -10.64
CA LYS A 158 2.18 -13.87 -12.06
C LYS A 158 3.40 -13.76 -12.95
N THR A 159 3.45 -14.63 -13.96
CA THR A 159 4.37 -14.52 -15.09
C THR A 159 3.79 -13.64 -16.19
N ARG A 160 4.64 -13.11 -17.09
CA ARG A 160 4.18 -12.32 -18.24
C ARG A 160 3.26 -13.09 -19.20
N TYR A 161 3.37 -14.42 -19.21
CA TYR A 161 2.53 -15.29 -20.05
C TYR A 161 1.10 -15.30 -19.53
N GLU A 162 0.92 -15.52 -18.22
CA GLU A 162 -0.39 -15.44 -17.56
C GLU A 162 -1.01 -14.04 -17.67
N VAL A 163 -0.19 -12.98 -17.56
CA VAL A 163 -0.68 -11.60 -17.76
C VAL A 163 -1.23 -11.42 -19.17
N GLY A 164 -0.56 -11.98 -20.19
CA GLY A 164 -1.04 -11.96 -21.57
C GLY A 164 -2.36 -12.68 -21.77
N GLU A 165 -2.54 -13.84 -21.11
CA GLU A 165 -3.81 -14.57 -21.12
C GLU A 165 -4.94 -13.78 -20.46
N ILE A 166 -4.68 -13.19 -19.28
CA ILE A 166 -5.66 -12.35 -18.56
C ILE A 166 -6.07 -11.17 -19.44
N PHE A 167 -5.12 -10.48 -20.07
CA PHE A 167 -5.46 -9.33 -20.92
C PHE A 167 -6.23 -9.76 -22.17
N ALA A 168 -5.84 -10.86 -22.81
CA ALA A 168 -6.55 -11.35 -23.99
C ALA A 168 -8.00 -11.73 -23.67
N GLU A 169 -8.24 -12.41 -22.54
CA GLU A 169 -9.57 -12.82 -22.11
C GLU A 169 -10.41 -11.63 -21.62
N LYS A 170 -9.88 -10.86 -20.66
CA LYS A 170 -10.66 -9.85 -19.92
C LYS A 170 -10.80 -8.53 -20.66
N LEU A 171 -9.86 -8.21 -21.54
CA LEU A 171 -9.89 -6.99 -22.36
C LEU A 171 -10.27 -7.25 -23.82
N GLU A 172 -10.50 -8.52 -24.19
CA GLU A 172 -10.90 -8.96 -25.54
C GLU A 172 -9.93 -8.49 -26.64
N ILE A 173 -8.63 -8.68 -26.40
CA ILE A 173 -7.54 -8.29 -27.33
C ILE A 173 -6.70 -9.50 -27.78
N PRO A 174 -5.91 -9.38 -28.86
CA PRO A 174 -4.95 -10.41 -29.23
C PRO A 174 -3.93 -10.68 -28.11
N TYR A 175 -3.61 -11.95 -27.89
CA TYR A 175 -2.57 -12.35 -26.94
C TYR A 175 -1.20 -11.79 -27.32
N THR A 176 -0.47 -11.30 -26.32
CA THR A 176 0.93 -10.93 -26.39
C THR A 176 1.58 -11.22 -25.03
N ASP A 177 2.84 -11.64 -25.03
CA ASP A 177 3.67 -11.78 -23.82
C ASP A 177 4.84 -10.79 -23.81
N ASP A 178 4.86 -9.86 -24.77
CA ASP A 178 5.85 -8.81 -24.83
C ASP A 178 5.57 -7.77 -23.73
N PRO A 179 6.50 -7.55 -22.78
CA PRO A 179 6.26 -6.64 -21.66
C PRO A 179 5.99 -5.19 -22.07
N ILE A 180 6.52 -4.73 -23.21
CA ILE A 180 6.30 -3.35 -23.69
C ILE A 180 4.88 -3.24 -24.25
N GLU A 181 4.45 -4.21 -25.03
CA GLU A 181 3.10 -4.26 -25.58
C GLU A 181 2.04 -4.39 -24.48
N LEU A 182 2.22 -5.30 -23.51
CA LEU A 182 1.35 -5.44 -22.34
C LEU A 182 1.20 -4.12 -21.57
N ASN A 183 2.31 -3.42 -21.31
CA ASN A 183 2.26 -2.13 -20.63
C ASN A 183 1.51 -1.08 -21.47
N ASN A 184 1.72 -1.04 -22.78
CA ASN A 184 1.01 -0.12 -23.66
C ASN A 184 -0.51 -0.37 -23.71
N ILE A 185 -0.92 -1.64 -23.69
CA ILE A 185 -2.33 -2.05 -23.58
C ILE A 185 -2.94 -1.51 -22.30
N ALA A 186 -2.34 -1.82 -21.14
CA ALA A 186 -2.83 -1.36 -19.85
C ALA A 186 -2.88 0.17 -19.79
N ARG A 187 -1.83 0.84 -20.27
CA ARG A 187 -1.75 2.31 -20.36
C ARG A 187 -2.84 2.91 -21.26
N ALA A 188 -3.21 2.26 -22.36
CA ALA A 188 -4.27 2.72 -23.24
C ALA A 188 -5.65 2.59 -22.56
N HIS A 189 -5.88 1.44 -21.92
CA HIS A 189 -7.11 1.14 -21.19
C HIS A 189 -7.33 2.11 -20.01
N LEU A 190 -6.35 2.21 -19.11
CA LEU A 190 -6.43 3.06 -17.91
C LEU A 190 -6.57 4.55 -18.24
N ARG A 191 -6.04 5.03 -19.38
CA ARG A 191 -6.14 6.45 -19.77
C ARG A 191 -7.58 6.92 -19.90
N GLN A 192 -8.45 6.12 -20.50
CA GLN A 192 -9.87 6.49 -20.64
C GLN A 192 -10.57 6.50 -19.28
N ILE A 193 -10.13 5.63 -18.37
CA ILE A 193 -10.67 5.51 -17.01
C ILE A 193 -10.30 6.75 -16.20
N PHE A 194 -9.04 7.18 -16.20
CA PHE A 194 -8.61 8.41 -15.52
C PHE A 194 -9.39 9.65 -15.98
N LEU A 195 -9.63 9.79 -17.29
CA LEU A 195 -10.33 10.94 -17.86
C LEU A 195 -11.83 10.96 -17.57
N GLY A 196 -12.41 9.79 -17.25
CA GLY A 196 -13.84 9.64 -16.99
C GLY A 196 -14.17 9.21 -15.55
N ALA A 197 -13.23 9.34 -14.61
CA ALA A 197 -13.45 9.02 -13.21
C ALA A 197 -13.95 10.24 -12.44
N ASP A 198 -14.98 10.06 -11.61
CA ASP A 198 -15.55 11.11 -10.77
C ASP A 198 -14.75 11.32 -9.49
N MET A 199 -14.16 10.24 -8.96
CA MET A 199 -13.48 10.22 -7.68
C MET A 199 -12.18 9.42 -7.76
N GLY A 200 -11.14 9.96 -7.17
CA GLY A 200 -9.84 9.35 -6.98
C GLY A 200 -9.68 8.88 -5.54
N ILE A 201 -9.29 7.63 -5.35
CA ILE A 201 -8.99 7.10 -4.01
C ILE A 201 -7.51 6.75 -3.92
N SER A 202 -6.82 7.26 -2.91
CA SER A 202 -5.43 6.89 -2.64
C SER A 202 -5.21 6.35 -1.24
N GLY A 203 -4.08 5.66 -1.06
CA GLY A 203 -3.51 5.50 0.27
C GLY A 203 -2.76 6.76 0.72
N ALA A 204 -1.89 6.60 1.72
CA ALA A 204 -0.80 7.52 2.01
C ALA A 204 0.43 6.72 2.44
N ASN A 205 1.61 7.06 1.90
CA ASN A 205 2.85 6.57 2.48
C ASN A 205 3.09 7.27 3.83
N PHE A 206 2.89 8.60 3.85
CA PHE A 206 2.91 9.43 5.05
C PHE A 206 1.98 10.63 4.90
N GLY A 207 1.27 11.00 5.96
CA GLY A 207 0.78 12.36 6.21
C GLY A 207 1.84 13.17 6.95
N VAL A 208 1.93 14.47 6.66
CA VAL A 208 2.89 15.38 7.29
C VAL A 208 2.14 16.34 8.19
N ALA A 209 2.36 16.23 9.50
CA ALA A 209 1.57 16.95 10.49
C ALA A 209 1.68 18.48 10.36
N GLU A 210 2.88 19.00 10.04
CA GLU A 210 3.12 20.44 10.01
C GLU A 210 2.29 21.24 9.00
N ASP A 211 1.94 20.64 7.87
CA ASP A 211 1.26 21.34 6.76
C ASP A 211 0.08 20.57 6.16
N GLY A 212 -0.28 19.40 6.72
CA GLY A 212 -1.41 18.60 6.27
C GLY A 212 -1.14 17.87 4.94
N SER A 213 0.12 17.81 4.50
CA SER A 213 0.47 17.21 3.22
C SER A 213 0.34 15.67 3.24
N ILE A 214 -0.03 15.11 2.09
CA ILE A 214 -0.12 13.66 1.87
C ILE A 214 0.94 13.26 0.86
N CYS A 215 1.86 12.39 1.29
CA CYS A 215 2.93 11.86 0.45
C CYS A 215 2.54 10.51 -0.16
N LEU A 216 2.65 10.44 -1.50
CA LEU A 216 2.45 9.26 -2.32
C LEU A 216 3.71 8.92 -3.08
N VAL A 217 4.13 7.67 -2.98
CA VAL A 217 5.36 7.14 -3.59
C VAL A 217 4.99 6.05 -4.57
N THR A 218 5.13 6.32 -5.87
CA THR A 218 4.79 5.40 -6.96
C THR A 218 5.93 5.28 -7.97
N ASN A 219 5.99 4.16 -8.69
CA ASN A 219 6.89 3.99 -9.83
C ASN A 219 6.20 4.20 -11.18
N GLU A 220 4.92 4.55 -11.12
CA GLU A 220 4.05 4.81 -12.25
C GLU A 220 3.39 6.18 -12.05
N GLY A 221 3.00 6.84 -13.15
CA GLY A 221 2.33 8.14 -13.10
C GLY A 221 0.86 8.05 -12.64
N ASN A 222 0.36 6.84 -12.39
CA ASN A 222 -1.01 6.54 -11.98
C ASN A 222 -1.41 7.27 -10.69
N GLY A 223 -0.53 7.32 -9.68
CA GLY A 223 -0.83 7.98 -8.41
C GLY A 223 -1.19 9.46 -8.60
N ARG A 224 -0.41 10.18 -9.41
CA ARG A 224 -0.69 11.59 -9.74
C ARG A 224 -2.02 11.74 -10.47
N LEU A 225 -2.30 10.87 -11.44
CA LEU A 225 -3.58 10.90 -12.16
C LEU A 225 -4.75 10.61 -11.22
N THR A 226 -4.61 9.64 -10.32
CA THR A 226 -5.65 9.33 -9.33
C THR A 226 -5.93 10.50 -8.41
N THR A 227 -4.94 11.27 -7.97
CA THR A 227 -5.15 12.37 -7.02
C THR A 227 -5.45 13.73 -7.66
N THR A 228 -5.24 13.89 -8.96
CA THR A 228 -5.31 15.22 -9.61
C THR A 228 -6.42 15.31 -10.68
N THR A 229 -6.72 14.21 -11.38
CA THR A 229 -7.66 14.24 -12.52
C THR A 229 -9.12 14.21 -12.09
N PRO A 230 -9.54 13.35 -11.13
CA PRO A 230 -10.90 13.35 -10.63
C PRO A 230 -11.24 14.60 -9.81
N ARG A 231 -12.50 15.02 -9.84
CA ARG A 231 -13.00 16.16 -9.06
C ARG A 231 -12.96 15.95 -7.54
N ILE A 232 -12.94 14.71 -7.06
CA ILE A 232 -12.87 14.39 -5.64
C ILE A 232 -11.65 13.52 -5.41
N HIS A 233 -10.80 13.87 -4.45
CA HIS A 233 -9.75 13.00 -3.95
C HIS A 233 -10.07 12.58 -2.52
N MET A 234 -10.13 11.27 -2.28
CA MET A 234 -10.16 10.70 -0.93
C MET A 234 -8.87 9.93 -0.65
N ALA A 235 -8.10 10.38 0.34
CA ALA A 235 -6.97 9.64 0.86
C ALA A 235 -7.40 8.82 2.09
N LEU A 236 -7.11 7.53 2.12
CA LEU A 236 -7.30 6.67 3.28
C LEU A 236 -5.94 6.29 3.87
N MET A 237 -5.75 6.54 5.16
CA MET A 237 -4.49 6.22 5.85
C MET A 237 -4.75 5.62 7.21
N GLY A 238 -3.89 4.68 7.62
CA GLY A 238 -3.84 4.28 9.03
C GLY A 238 -3.31 5.43 9.89
N MET A 239 -3.81 5.57 11.11
CA MET A 239 -3.41 6.64 12.04
C MET A 239 -1.90 6.68 12.32
N GLU A 240 -1.19 5.57 12.16
CA GLU A 240 0.26 5.51 12.38
C GLU A 240 1.07 6.14 11.24
N ARG A 241 0.45 6.44 10.10
CA ARG A 241 1.11 6.89 8.86
C ARG A 241 1.48 8.37 8.88
N ILE A 242 1.94 8.91 10.00
CA ILE A 242 2.30 10.33 10.13
C ILE A 242 3.81 10.51 10.34
N VAL A 243 4.34 11.63 9.84
CA VAL A 243 5.60 12.23 10.26
C VAL A 243 5.38 13.68 10.70
N PRO A 244 6.20 14.23 11.61
CA PRO A 244 6.00 15.58 12.12
C PRO A 244 6.18 16.65 11.04
N THR A 245 7.27 16.55 10.27
CA THR A 245 7.72 17.58 9.32
C THR A 245 8.11 17.00 7.95
N ILE A 246 8.21 17.85 6.94
CA ILE A 246 8.75 17.54 5.60
C ILE A 246 10.22 17.10 5.71
N ASP A 247 10.98 17.66 6.65
CA ASP A 247 12.35 17.22 6.91
C ASP A 247 12.38 15.77 7.41
N ASP A 248 11.46 15.39 8.28
CA ASP A 248 11.31 14.01 8.74
C ASP A 248 10.82 13.08 7.62
N LEU A 249 9.91 13.57 6.76
CA LEU A 249 9.51 12.86 5.54
C LEU A 249 10.73 12.58 4.65
N SER A 250 11.63 13.54 4.48
CA SER A 250 12.84 13.39 3.65
C SER A 250 13.73 12.25 4.13
N VAL A 251 13.80 12.00 5.45
CA VAL A 251 14.53 10.87 6.03
C VAL A 251 13.88 9.55 5.64
N MET A 252 12.54 9.47 5.71
CA MET A 252 11.80 8.26 5.31
C MET A 252 11.97 7.97 3.83
N LEU A 253 11.89 8.99 2.97
CA LEU A 253 12.01 8.86 1.52
C LEU A 253 13.41 8.39 1.08
N GLN A 254 14.46 8.79 1.80
CA GLN A 254 15.81 8.29 1.55
C GLN A 254 15.93 6.77 1.73
N LEU A 255 15.13 6.19 2.63
CA LEU A 255 15.18 4.76 2.92
C LEU A 255 14.15 3.95 2.13
N LEU A 256 12.96 4.50 1.90
CA LEU A 256 11.83 3.76 1.32
C LEU A 256 12.17 3.21 -0.08
N GLY A 257 12.55 4.08 -1.02
CA GLY A 257 12.89 3.66 -2.39
C GLY A 257 14.08 2.70 -2.45
N ARG A 258 15.11 2.95 -1.62
CA ARG A 258 16.30 2.09 -1.57
C ARG A 258 15.98 0.71 -1.03
N SER A 259 15.11 0.63 -0.02
CA SER A 259 14.72 -0.61 0.63
C SER A 259 13.74 -1.43 -0.20
N ALA A 260 12.85 -0.76 -0.91
CA ALA A 260 11.80 -1.40 -1.70
C ALA A 260 12.33 -1.89 -3.05
N THR A 261 12.87 -0.98 -3.87
CA THR A 261 13.18 -1.25 -5.29
C THR A 261 14.66 -1.00 -5.63
N GLY A 262 15.46 -0.58 -4.65
CA GLY A 262 16.87 -0.20 -4.84
C GLY A 262 17.05 1.13 -5.58
N GLN A 263 16.01 1.94 -5.71
CA GLN A 263 16.10 3.28 -6.31
C GLN A 263 16.49 4.31 -5.24
N LYS A 264 17.22 5.37 -5.63
CA LYS A 264 17.56 6.45 -4.69
C LYS A 264 16.32 7.19 -4.17
N LEU A 265 15.32 7.31 -5.04
CA LEU A 265 13.97 7.79 -4.82
C LEU A 265 13.08 7.09 -5.87
N SER A 266 11.79 6.91 -5.62
CA SER A 266 10.87 6.39 -6.64
C SER A 266 10.79 7.33 -7.85
N VAL A 267 10.26 6.85 -8.97
CA VAL A 267 10.08 7.66 -10.18
C VAL A 267 9.15 8.85 -9.91
N TYR A 268 8.11 8.64 -9.09
CA TYR A 268 7.17 9.68 -8.67
C TYR A 268 7.07 9.71 -7.14
N THR A 269 7.27 10.90 -6.58
CA THR A 269 6.99 11.22 -5.18
C THR A 269 6.11 12.47 -5.20
N ASN A 270 4.80 12.28 -5.03
CA ASN A 270 3.83 13.37 -5.02
C ASN A 270 3.57 13.77 -3.57
N ILE A 271 3.60 15.06 -3.29
CA ILE A 271 3.21 15.63 -2.00
C ILE A 271 2.04 16.56 -2.32
N VAL A 272 0.85 16.19 -1.84
CA VAL A 272 -0.41 16.88 -2.14
C VAL A 272 -0.88 17.60 -0.88
N THR A 273 -1.22 18.88 -0.99
CA THR A 273 -1.58 19.74 0.13
C THR A 273 -2.88 20.48 -0.20
N GLY A 274 -4.01 19.95 0.27
CA GLY A 274 -5.33 20.52 0.01
C GLY A 274 -5.91 20.21 -1.38
N PRO A 275 -7.16 20.61 -1.64
CA PRO A 275 -7.74 20.61 -2.98
C PRO A 275 -7.17 21.74 -3.85
N ARG A 276 -7.56 21.76 -5.13
CA ARG A 276 -7.22 22.79 -6.11
C ARG A 276 -7.65 24.18 -5.64
N ARG A 277 -6.75 25.14 -5.76
CA ARG A 277 -7.00 26.56 -5.47
C ARG A 277 -7.59 27.29 -6.68
N ALA A 278 -8.16 28.46 -6.45
CA ALA A 278 -8.84 29.23 -7.50
C ALA A 278 -7.92 29.68 -8.65
N ASP A 279 -6.60 29.78 -8.40
CA ASP A 279 -5.56 30.15 -9.38
C ASP A 279 -4.84 28.94 -10.00
N GLU A 280 -5.25 27.72 -9.66
CA GLU A 280 -4.69 26.48 -10.18
C GLU A 280 -5.59 25.89 -11.29
N GLU A 281 -4.96 25.38 -12.36
CA GLU A 281 -5.67 24.80 -13.51
C GLU A 281 -6.13 23.37 -13.22
N ASP A 282 -5.30 22.57 -12.54
CA ASP A 282 -5.49 21.14 -12.27
C ASP A 282 -5.59 20.81 -10.78
N GLY A 283 -6.31 19.74 -10.46
CA GLY A 283 -6.48 19.24 -9.09
C GLY A 283 -7.94 18.97 -8.72
N PRO A 284 -8.17 18.24 -7.62
CA PRO A 284 -9.50 17.91 -7.16
C PRO A 284 -10.20 19.17 -6.60
N GLU A 285 -11.51 19.25 -6.76
CA GLU A 285 -12.36 20.28 -6.16
C GLU A 285 -12.51 20.06 -4.64
N GLU A 286 -12.46 18.80 -4.18
CA GLU A 286 -12.59 18.41 -2.78
C GLU A 286 -11.52 17.38 -2.39
N LEU A 287 -10.89 17.59 -1.23
CA LEU A 287 -9.97 16.62 -0.61
C LEU A 287 -10.60 16.08 0.68
N HIS A 288 -10.69 14.76 0.79
CA HIS A 288 -11.14 14.06 1.99
C HIS A 288 -10.04 13.15 2.52
N VAL A 289 -9.69 13.26 3.79
CA VAL A 289 -8.68 12.46 4.46
C VAL A 289 -9.35 11.60 5.52
N VAL A 290 -9.39 10.30 5.27
CA VAL A 290 -9.92 9.32 6.22
C VAL A 290 -8.76 8.73 7.01
N ILE A 291 -8.76 8.98 8.32
CA ILE A 291 -7.77 8.46 9.26
C ILE A 291 -8.38 7.26 9.98
N LEU A 292 -7.79 6.09 9.77
CA LEU A 292 -8.28 4.80 10.25
C LEU A 292 -7.50 4.30 11.46
N ASP A 293 -8.20 3.97 12.54
CA ASP A 293 -7.65 3.22 13.67
C ASP A 293 -7.66 1.71 13.37
N ASN A 294 -8.83 1.07 13.38
CA ASN A 294 -9.01 -0.36 13.08
C ASN A 294 -8.04 -1.28 13.85
N GLY A 295 -7.91 -1.06 15.16
CA GLY A 295 -7.08 -1.85 16.07
C GLY A 295 -5.65 -1.32 16.27
N ARG A 296 -5.29 -0.21 15.63
CA ARG A 296 -3.96 0.42 15.74
C ARG A 296 -3.74 1.04 17.11
N SER A 297 -4.76 1.61 17.75
CA SER A 297 -4.67 2.16 19.11
C SER A 297 -4.34 1.05 20.13
N ASP A 298 -5.00 -0.10 20.02
CA ASP A 298 -4.72 -1.26 20.90
C ASP A 298 -3.31 -1.81 20.66
N LEU A 299 -2.91 -1.92 19.39
CA LEU A 299 -1.55 -2.33 19.02
C LEU A 299 -0.49 -1.35 19.53
N LEU A 300 -0.76 -0.04 19.48
CA LEU A 300 0.12 1.01 20.01
C LEU A 300 0.29 0.89 21.53
N GLY A 301 -0.76 0.52 22.26
CA GLY A 301 -0.73 0.29 23.71
C GLY A 301 -0.09 -1.04 24.12
N SER A 302 0.28 -1.90 23.18
CA SER A 302 0.81 -3.23 23.43
C SER A 302 2.35 -3.30 23.39
N ASN A 303 2.90 -4.46 23.76
CA ASN A 303 4.33 -4.77 23.59
C ASN A 303 4.76 -4.94 22.12
N LEU A 304 3.83 -4.84 21.16
CA LEU A 304 4.08 -4.95 19.72
C LEU A 304 4.01 -3.60 19.00
N SER A 305 3.97 -2.49 19.74
CA SER A 305 3.82 -1.13 19.21
C SER A 305 4.86 -0.74 18.16
N GLU A 306 6.09 -1.26 18.23
CA GLU A 306 7.14 -1.02 17.23
C GLU A 306 6.74 -1.50 15.82
N MET A 307 5.80 -2.43 15.70
CA MET A 307 5.29 -2.86 14.39
C MET A 307 4.67 -1.70 13.60
N LEU A 308 4.13 -0.69 14.30
CA LEU A 308 3.58 0.53 13.69
C LEU A 308 4.67 1.48 13.15
N TYR A 309 5.95 1.27 13.48
CA TYR A 309 7.04 2.06 12.86
C TYR A 309 7.21 1.73 11.38
N CYS A 310 6.69 0.60 10.91
CA CYS A 310 6.92 0.06 9.58
C CYS A 310 6.52 1.04 8.48
N ILE A 311 7.46 1.36 7.58
CA ILE A 311 7.25 2.21 6.41
C ILE A 311 6.79 1.43 5.15
N ARG A 312 6.40 0.17 5.31
CA ARG A 312 5.88 -0.73 4.25
C ARG A 312 6.77 -0.88 3.02
N CYS A 313 8.10 -0.91 3.20
CA CYS A 313 9.05 -1.05 2.09
C CYS A 313 9.13 -2.46 1.48
N GLY A 314 8.69 -3.51 2.18
CA GLY A 314 8.70 -4.89 1.68
C GLY A 314 10.04 -5.61 1.81
N ALA A 315 11.10 -4.96 2.30
CA ALA A 315 12.42 -5.58 2.44
C ALA A 315 12.40 -6.86 3.30
N CYS A 316 11.58 -6.91 4.36
CA CYS A 316 11.45 -8.08 5.21
C CYS A 316 10.79 -9.27 4.50
N LEU A 317 9.85 -9.04 3.58
CA LEU A 317 9.25 -10.10 2.76
C LEU A 317 10.33 -10.72 1.85
N ASN A 318 11.06 -9.86 1.15
CA ASN A 318 12.06 -10.29 0.17
C ASN A 318 13.25 -11.08 0.75
N HIS A 319 13.54 -10.93 2.04
CA HIS A 319 14.62 -11.67 2.73
C HIS A 319 14.10 -12.81 3.62
N CYS A 320 12.78 -12.98 3.72
CA CYS A 320 12.20 -14.03 4.55
C CYS A 320 12.24 -15.37 3.80
N PRO A 321 12.95 -16.38 4.32
CA PRO A 321 13.01 -17.70 3.66
C PRO A 321 11.64 -18.40 3.63
N VAL A 322 10.74 -18.08 4.56
CA VAL A 322 9.37 -18.62 4.53
C VAL A 322 8.58 -17.99 3.39
N TYR A 323 8.57 -16.65 3.30
CA TYR A 323 7.87 -15.93 2.22
C TYR A 323 8.38 -16.33 0.83
N GLN A 324 9.69 -16.48 0.66
CA GLN A 324 10.31 -16.91 -0.61
C GLN A 324 9.85 -18.30 -1.08
N ARG A 325 9.26 -19.12 -0.20
CA ARG A 325 8.79 -20.47 -0.54
C ARG A 325 7.27 -20.58 -0.64
N ILE A 326 6.53 -19.83 0.18
CA ILE A 326 5.07 -19.96 0.25
C ILE A 326 4.32 -18.78 -0.40
N GLY A 327 5.03 -17.71 -0.77
CA GLY A 327 4.43 -16.49 -1.31
C GLY A 327 3.54 -15.75 -0.32
N GLY A 328 2.82 -14.74 -0.80
CA GLY A 328 1.93 -13.93 0.04
C GLY A 328 0.59 -14.58 0.35
N HIS A 329 -0.03 -15.23 -0.63
CA HIS A 329 -1.39 -15.77 -0.49
C HIS A 329 -1.49 -16.84 0.60
N ALA A 330 -0.42 -17.59 0.85
CA ALA A 330 -0.41 -18.60 1.92
C ALA A 330 -0.67 -18.00 3.32
N TYR A 331 -0.28 -16.74 3.55
CA TYR A 331 -0.57 -16.04 4.81
C TYR A 331 -2.08 -15.76 4.97
N GLY A 332 -2.85 -15.65 3.88
CA GLY A 332 -4.31 -15.47 3.97
C GLY A 332 -4.75 -14.08 4.45
N SER A 333 -3.83 -13.13 4.56
CA SER A 333 -4.08 -11.75 4.93
C SER A 333 -3.44 -10.83 3.89
N VAL A 334 -3.97 -9.62 3.72
CA VAL A 334 -3.35 -8.60 2.85
C VAL A 334 -1.95 -8.24 3.36
N TYR A 335 -1.73 -8.28 4.68
CA TYR A 335 -0.39 -8.12 5.25
C TYR A 335 0.31 -9.48 5.30
N THR A 336 1.39 -9.61 4.53
CA THR A 336 2.11 -10.88 4.34
C THR A 336 3.54 -10.82 4.88
N GLY A 337 4.20 -11.99 4.94
CA GLY A 337 5.59 -12.11 5.37
C GLY A 337 5.80 -11.76 6.85
N PRO A 338 7.06 -11.49 7.27
CA PRO A 338 7.37 -11.23 8.68
C PRO A 338 6.58 -10.07 9.30
N MET A 339 6.25 -9.04 8.52
CA MET A 339 5.43 -7.94 8.98
C MET A 339 3.98 -8.37 9.18
N GLY A 340 3.40 -9.12 8.23
CA GLY A 340 2.05 -9.66 8.35
C GLY A 340 1.87 -10.62 9.52
N SER A 341 2.89 -11.43 9.80
CA SER A 341 2.91 -12.37 10.94
C SER A 341 2.80 -11.70 12.31
N VAL A 342 3.06 -10.40 12.41
CA VAL A 342 2.92 -9.62 13.64
C VAL A 342 1.74 -8.67 13.54
N LEU A 343 1.63 -7.93 12.44
CA LEU A 343 0.62 -6.89 12.29
C LEU A 343 -0.80 -7.44 12.23
N THR A 344 -1.06 -8.50 11.45
CA THR A 344 -2.43 -9.01 11.29
C THR A 344 -2.99 -9.51 12.63
N PRO A 345 -2.30 -10.39 13.39
CA PRO A 345 -2.75 -10.76 14.72
C PRO A 345 -2.80 -9.58 15.70
N GLY A 346 -1.90 -8.60 15.55
CA GLY A 346 -1.88 -7.40 16.37
C GLY A 346 -3.09 -6.48 16.18
N LEU A 347 -3.64 -6.43 14.96
CA LEU A 347 -4.83 -5.62 14.64
C LEU A 347 -6.15 -6.39 14.86
N GLN A 348 -6.16 -7.70 14.65
CA GLN A 348 -7.40 -8.50 14.59
C GLN A 348 -7.52 -9.54 15.71
N GLY A 349 -6.51 -9.68 16.57
CA GLY A 349 -6.44 -10.74 17.57
C GLY A 349 -5.81 -12.03 17.04
N LEU A 350 -5.47 -12.94 17.94
CA LEU A 350 -4.76 -14.19 17.62
C LEU A 350 -5.67 -15.32 17.14
N ASP A 351 -6.98 -15.26 17.39
CA ASP A 351 -7.87 -16.41 17.23
C ASP A 351 -7.82 -17.01 15.81
N GLU A 352 -8.15 -16.23 14.80
CA GLU A 352 -8.15 -16.66 13.39
C GLU A 352 -6.76 -16.64 12.74
N TRP A 353 -5.76 -16.09 13.45
CA TRP A 353 -4.45 -15.77 12.90
C TRP A 353 -3.29 -16.44 13.67
N SER A 354 -3.61 -17.43 14.49
CA SER A 354 -2.67 -18.09 15.42
C SER A 354 -1.51 -18.80 14.71
N GLU A 355 -1.71 -19.20 13.46
CA GLU A 355 -0.69 -19.85 12.64
C GLU A 355 0.32 -18.86 12.06
N LEU A 356 -0.02 -17.59 11.94
CA LEU A 356 0.85 -16.59 11.31
C LEU A 356 2.17 -16.35 12.07
N PRO A 357 2.19 -16.26 13.41
CA PRO A 357 3.43 -16.24 14.18
C PRO A 357 4.30 -17.48 13.96
N HIS A 358 3.70 -18.63 13.64
CA HIS A 358 4.42 -19.87 13.34
C HIS A 358 5.03 -19.90 11.92
N ALA A 359 4.67 -18.96 11.04
CA ALA A 359 5.29 -18.77 9.73
C ALA A 359 6.65 -18.02 9.80
N CYS A 360 7.44 -18.26 10.85
CA CYS A 360 8.71 -17.60 11.12
C CYS A 360 9.79 -18.61 11.52
N SER A 361 10.96 -18.54 10.87
CA SER A 361 12.12 -19.38 11.19
C SER A 361 13.04 -18.80 12.26
N LEU A 362 12.71 -17.62 12.82
CA LEU A 362 13.53 -16.87 13.79
C LEU A 362 14.97 -16.58 13.32
N CYS A 363 15.20 -16.51 12.00
CA CYS A 363 16.53 -16.30 11.43
C CYS A 363 17.08 -14.86 11.55
N GLY A 364 16.30 -13.90 12.04
CA GLY A 364 16.73 -12.50 12.24
C GLY A 364 16.90 -11.65 10.98
N LYS A 365 16.72 -12.20 9.77
CA LYS A 365 16.95 -11.47 8.52
C LYS A 365 16.04 -10.26 8.33
N CYS A 366 14.77 -10.34 8.74
CA CYS A 366 13.86 -9.20 8.68
C CYS A 366 14.34 -8.01 9.52
N GLN A 367 14.90 -8.26 10.70
CA GLN A 367 15.47 -7.25 11.59
C GLN A 367 16.73 -6.62 10.99
N GLU A 368 17.66 -7.46 10.47
CA GLU A 368 18.90 -7.02 9.83
C GLU A 368 18.64 -6.03 8.69
N VAL A 369 17.62 -6.30 7.86
CA VAL A 369 17.33 -5.51 6.65
C VAL A 369 16.31 -4.39 6.87
N CYS A 370 15.68 -4.31 8.04
CA CYS A 370 14.64 -3.31 8.31
C CYS A 370 15.25 -1.89 8.26
N PRO A 371 14.77 -1.00 7.36
CA PRO A 371 15.32 0.35 7.26
C PRO A 371 15.02 1.23 8.47
N VAL A 372 14.06 0.84 9.30
CA VAL A 372 13.65 1.58 10.52
C VAL A 372 13.89 0.77 11.79
N ARG A 373 14.74 -0.27 11.70
CA ARG A 373 15.23 -1.08 12.83
C ARG A 373 14.15 -1.58 13.79
N ILE A 374 13.01 -2.05 13.25
CA ILE A 374 11.98 -2.80 14.00
C ILE A 374 12.54 -4.18 14.37
#